data_AF-A0A7J4PPX3-F1
#
_entry.id   AF-A0A7J4PPX3-F1
#
_cell.length_a   1.000
_cell.length_b   1.000
_cell.length_c   1.000
_cell.angle_alpha   90.00
_cell.angle_beta   90.00
_cell.angle_gamma   90.00
#
_symmetry.space_group_name_H-M   'P 1'
#
loop_
_entity.id
_entity.type
_entity.pdbx_description
1 polymer ?
#
loop_
_entity_poly.entity_id
_entity_poly.type
_entity_poly.pdbx_seq_one_letter_code
_entity_poly.pdbx_strand_id
1 'polypeptide(L)'
;FFDITGYLGDVLSYARLLALGLATGGIAMTVNILSAMVEGVPIIGIVLAALVFVIGHFFNFGMNGLGGFVHGIRLHYVEFFNKFYEGGGSEYRPYQIRRELTKE
;
A
#
# COMPACT_ATOMS: atom_id res chain seq x y z
N PHE A 1 12.04 18.08 24.91
CA PHE A 1 11.40 18.83 23.80
C PHE A 1 11.60 18.11 22.47
N PHE A 2 12.82 17.69 22.12
CA PHE A 2 13.12 16.91 20.91
C PHE A 2 12.41 15.55 20.80
N ASP A 3 12.15 14.85 21.93
CA ASP A 3 11.41 13.58 21.88
C ASP A 3 9.95 13.75 21.44
N ILE A 4 9.28 14.82 21.90
CA ILE A 4 7.87 15.11 21.56
C ILE A 4 7.73 15.42 20.07
N THR A 5 8.70 16.15 19.49
CA THR A 5 8.73 16.43 18.06
C THR A 5 8.97 15.17 17.22
N GLY A 6 9.73 14.20 17.74
CA GLY A 6 9.94 12.91 17.10
C GLY A 6 8.66 12.07 17.06
N TYR A 7 7.96 11.94 18.20
CA TYR A 7 6.68 11.22 18.27
C TYR A 7 5.59 11.85 17.39
N LEU A 8 5.54 13.18 17.31
CA LEU A 8 4.64 13.86 16.38
C LEU A 8 5.00 13.57 14.91
N GLY A 9 6.28 13.48 14.59
CA GLY A 9 6.76 13.09 13.26
C GLY A 9 6.31 11.69 12.86
N ASP A 10 6.33 10.73 13.78
CA ASP A 10 5.84 9.37 13.54
C ASP A 10 4.33 9.39 13.24
N VAL A 11 3.52 10.01 14.10
CA VAL A 11 2.05 10.10 13.90
C VAL A 11 1.71 10.75 12.56
N LEU A 12 2.41 11.84 12.20
CA LEU A 12 2.25 12.50 10.90
C LEU A 12 2.67 11.62 9.73
N SER A 13 3.62 10.71 9.91
CA SER A 13 4.02 9.80 8.85
C SER A 13 2.99 8.68 8.60
N TYR A 14 2.30 8.23 9.66
CA TYR A 14 1.12 7.34 9.54
C TYR A 14 -0.08 8.04 8.87
N ALA A 15 -0.24 9.37 9.03
CA ALA A 15 -1.28 10.14 8.34
C ALA A 15 -1.20 10.06 6.81
N ARG A 16 -0.05 9.64 6.25
CA ARG A 16 0.13 9.41 4.82
C ARG A 16 -0.71 8.24 4.29
N LEU A 17 -0.89 7.18 5.08
CA LEU A 17 -1.76 6.07 4.70
C LEU A 17 -3.23 6.51 4.68
N LEU A 18 -3.63 7.34 5.65
CA LEU A 18 -4.94 7.98 5.67
C LEU A 18 -5.15 8.86 4.42
N ALA A 19 -4.18 9.69 4.05
CA ALA A 19 -4.25 10.53 2.86
C ALA A 19 -4.40 9.72 1.57
N LEU A 20 -3.72 8.57 1.45
CA LEU A 20 -3.88 7.65 0.32
C LEU A 20 -5.31 7.06 0.26
N GLY A 21 -5.87 6.69 1.41
CA GLY A 21 -7.27 6.22 1.51
C GLY A 21 -8.27 7.30 1.09
N LEU A 22 -8.08 8.54 1.53
CA LEU A 22 -8.91 9.68 1.14
C LEU A 22 -8.84 9.99 -0.35
N ALA A 23 -7.64 9.96 -0.94
CA ALA A 23 -7.44 10.21 -2.37
C ALA A 23 -8.19 9.18 -3.23
N THR A 24 -8.12 7.90 -2.85
CA THR A 24 -8.75 6.81 -3.61
C THR A 24 -10.26 6.74 -3.41
N GLY A 25 -10.76 7.12 -2.22
CA GLY A 25 -12.18 7.38 -2.00
C GLY A 25 -12.69 8.54 -2.86
N GLY A 26 -11.90 9.62 -2.99
CA GLY A 26 -12.20 10.75 -3.88
C GLY A 26 -12.29 10.33 -5.35
N ILE A 27 -11.31 9.55 -5.84
CA ILE A 27 -11.33 9.02 -7.21
C ILE A 27 -12.57 8.14 -7.45
N ALA A 28 -12.91 7.26 -6.50
CA ALA A 28 -14.10 6.42 -6.61
C ALA A 28 -15.39 7.27 -6.70
N MET A 29 -15.48 8.32 -5.90
CA MET A 29 -16.61 9.25 -5.93
C MET A 29 -16.70 9.99 -7.27
N THR A 30 -15.58 10.47 -7.81
CA THR A 30 -15.55 11.13 -9.13
C THR A 30 -15.99 10.17 -10.23
N VAL A 31 -15.52 8.92 -10.23
CA VAL A 31 -15.94 7.90 -11.20
C VAL A 31 -17.44 7.64 -11.11
N ASN A 32 -18.01 7.56 -9.90
CA ASN A 32 -19.45 7.39 -9.71
C ASN A 32 -20.25 8.59 -10.27
N ILE A 33 -19.80 9.82 -10.02
CA ILE A 33 -20.46 11.03 -10.53
C ILE A 33 -20.40 11.05 -12.06
N LEU A 34 -19.23 10.78 -12.66
CA LEU A 34 -19.06 10.72 -14.11
C LEU A 34 -19.96 9.65 -14.74
N SER A 35 -20.06 8.47 -14.12
CA SER A 35 -20.94 7.39 -14.58
C SER A 35 -22.42 7.81 -14.55
N ALA A 36 -22.87 8.42 -13.45
CA ALA A 36 -24.25 8.87 -13.28
C ALA A 36 -24.64 9.99 -14.27
N MET A 37 -23.71 10.87 -14.64
CA MET A 37 -23.94 11.91 -15.65
C MET A 37 -24.09 11.34 -17.06
N VAL A 38 -23.41 10.23 -17.37
CA VAL A 38 -23.42 9.59 -18.70
C VAL A 38 -24.64 8.67 -18.88
N GLU A 39 -25.22 8.15 -17.79
CA GLU A 39 -26.42 7.30 -17.80
C GLU A 39 -27.68 8.02 -18.32
N GLY A 40 -27.73 9.35 -18.26
CA GLY A 40 -28.86 10.16 -18.72
C GLY A 40 -29.11 10.17 -20.24
N VAL A 41 -28.22 9.59 -21.05
CA VAL A 41 -28.34 9.54 -22.52
C VAL A 41 -28.80 8.14 -22.97
N PRO A 42 -29.94 7.99 -23.71
CA PRO A 42 -30.46 6.68 -24.06
C PRO A 42 -29.49 5.82 -24.90
N ILE A 43 -29.39 4.54 -24.54
CA ILE A 43 -28.69 3.41 -25.22
C ILE A 43 -27.16 3.49 -25.24
N ILE A 44 -26.56 4.60 -25.72
CA ILE A 44 -25.09 4.73 -25.80
C ILE A 44 -24.49 5.06 -24.42
N GLY A 45 -25.23 5.79 -23.58
CA GLY A 45 -24.79 6.18 -22.24
C GLY A 45 -24.54 5.00 -21.31
N ILE A 46 -25.38 3.97 -21.35
CA ILE A 46 -25.28 2.80 -20.46
C ILE A 46 -24.01 1.98 -20.73
N VAL A 47 -23.69 1.73 -22.00
CA VAL A 47 -22.50 0.95 -22.38
C VAL A 47 -21.22 1.71 -22.04
N LEU A 48 -21.21 3.02 -22.28
CA LEU A 48 -20.05 3.88 -22.02
C LEU A 48 -19.84 4.09 -20.51
N ALA A 49 -20.93 4.23 -19.75
CA ALA A 49 -20.90 4.30 -18.28
C ALA A 49 -20.35 3.00 -17.66
N ALA A 50 -20.82 1.83 -18.12
CA ALA A 50 -20.30 0.54 -17.66
C ALA A 50 -18.80 0.39 -17.96
N LEU A 51 -18.33 0.83 -19.12
CA LEU A 51 -16.92 0.80 -19.48
C LEU A 51 -16.08 1.71 -18.57
N VAL A 52 -16.51 2.96 -18.35
CA VAL A 52 -15.82 3.92 -17.49
C VAL A 52 -15.82 3.47 -16.03
N PHE A 53 -16.91 2.88 -15.56
CA PHE A 53 -17.02 2.35 -14.21
C PHE A 53 -16.02 1.20 -13.98
N VAL A 54 -15.99 0.22 -14.89
CA VAL A 54 -15.09 -0.94 -14.79
C VAL A 54 -13.63 -0.51 -14.88
N ILE A 55 -13.27 0.31 -15.87
CA ILE A 55 -11.88 0.76 -16.04
C ILE A 55 -11.45 1.66 -14.88
N GLY A 56 -12.32 2.61 -14.48
CA GLY A 56 -12.04 3.55 -13.40
C GLY A 56 -11.84 2.85 -12.06
N HIS A 57 -12.69 1.88 -11.71
CA HIS A 57 -12.52 1.10 -10.48
C HIS A 57 -11.34 0.14 -10.55
N PHE A 58 -11.09 -0.50 -11.70
CA PHE A 58 -9.92 -1.37 -11.87
C PHE A 58 -8.61 -0.59 -11.67
N PHE A 59 -8.50 0.59 -12.28
CA PHE A 59 -7.33 1.45 -12.14
C PHE A 59 -7.18 2.00 -10.72
N ASN A 60 -8.29 2.40 -10.09
CA ASN A 60 -8.29 2.86 -8.70
C ASN A 60 -7.82 1.75 -7.74
N PHE A 61 -8.28 0.50 -7.94
CA PHE A 61 -7.86 -0.64 -7.14
C PHE A 61 -6.36 -0.96 -7.32
N GLY A 62 -5.88 -0.95 -8.56
CA GLY A 62 -4.46 -1.16 -8.86
C GLY A 62 -3.55 -0.09 -8.25
N MET A 63 -3.91 1.19 -8.42
CA MET A 63 -3.14 2.30 -7.84
C MET A 63 -3.19 2.32 -6.31
N ASN A 64 -4.36 2.04 -5.70
CA ASN A 64 -4.49 1.98 -4.25
C ASN A 64 -3.63 0.84 -3.67
N GLY A 65 -3.70 -0.35 -4.27
CA GLY A 65 -2.96 -1.51 -3.80
C GLY A 65 -1.45 -1.31 -3.86
N LEU A 66 -0.93 -0.81 -5.00
CA LEU A 66 0.49 -0.53 -5.17
C LEU A 66 0.96 0.63 -4.26
N GLY A 67 0.18 1.71 -4.18
CA GLY A 67 0.47 2.85 -3.31
C GLY A 67 0.50 2.48 -1.83
N GLY A 68 -0.48 1.68 -1.39
CA GLY A 68 -0.62 1.24 -0.01
C GLY A 68 0.52 0.31 0.39
N PHE A 69 0.89 -0.61 -0.49
CA PHE A 69 2.01 -1.53 -0.28
C PHE A 69 3.34 -0.78 -0.12
N VAL A 70 3.69 0.11 -1.07
CA VAL A 70 4.96 0.87 -1.02
C VAL A 70 5.00 1.79 0.20
N HIS A 71 3.89 2.47 0.52
CA HIS A 71 3.83 3.35 1.68
C HIS A 71 3.92 2.58 3.00
N GLY A 72 3.32 1.38 3.07
CA GLY A 72 3.40 0.50 4.23
C GLY A 72 4.82 -0.01 4.49
N ILE A 73 5.56 -0.40 3.45
CA ILE A 73 6.97 -0.83 3.57
C ILE A 73 7.85 0.31 4.09
N ARG A 74 7.65 1.54 3.59
CA ARG A 74 8.42 2.70 4.07
C ARG A 74 8.23 2.91 5.57
N LEU A 75 7.00 2.82 6.06
CA LEU A 75 6.68 2.92 7.48
C LEU A 75 7.38 1.82 8.30
N HIS A 76 7.36 0.58 7.83
CA HIS A 76 8.09 -0.52 8.49
C HIS A 76 9.59 -0.25 8.54
N TYR A 77 10.20 0.08 7.39
CA TYR A 77 11.65 0.24 7.26
C TYR A 77 12.20 1.46 8.01
N VAL A 78 11.50 2.58 7.98
CA VAL A 78 12.02 3.86 8.47
C VAL A 78 11.59 4.16 9.90
N GLU A 79 10.36 3.82 10.28
CA GLU A 79 9.81 4.19 11.60
C GLU A 79 9.81 3.03 12.59
N PHE A 80 9.52 1.80 12.14
CA PHE A 80 9.45 0.64 13.03
C PHE A 80 10.83 0.02 13.26
N PHE A 81 11.56 -0.33 12.20
CA PHE A 81 12.88 -0.96 12.34
C PHE A 81 13.90 -0.02 13.00
N ASN A 82 13.85 1.28 12.75
CA ASN A 82 14.79 2.24 13.36
C ASN A 82 14.61 2.40 14.88
N LYS A 83 13.46 1.98 15.45
CA LYS A 83 13.20 2.03 16.89
C LYS A 83 13.43 0.70 17.62
N PHE A 84 13.26 -0.43 16.95
CA PHE A 84 13.27 -1.76 17.57
C PHE A 84 14.38 -2.69 17.07
N TYR A 85 15.08 -2.32 15.99
CA TYR A 85 16.14 -3.13 15.40
C TYR A 85 17.49 -2.44 15.54
N GLU A 86 18.27 -2.92 16.51
CA GLU A 86 19.69 -2.62 16.60
C GLU A 86 20.45 -3.54 15.63
N GLY A 87 21.07 -2.97 14.61
CA GLY A 87 21.89 -3.72 13.67
C GLY A 87 23.11 -4.32 14.37
N GLY A 88 23.50 -5.55 14.00
CA GLY A 88 24.71 -6.22 14.53
C GLY A 88 24.52 -7.64 15.06
N GLY A 89 23.34 -8.25 14.91
CA GLY A 89 23.14 -9.66 15.24
C GLY A 89 23.98 -10.59 14.36
N SER A 90 24.62 -11.60 14.96
CA SER A 90 25.32 -12.65 14.20
C SER A 90 24.31 -13.55 13.48
N GLU A 91 24.50 -13.77 12.18
CA GLU A 91 23.69 -14.71 11.41
C GLU A 91 23.74 -16.10 12.08
N TYR A 92 22.58 -16.61 12.49
CA TYR A 92 22.49 -17.92 13.12
C TYR A 92 22.85 -19.01 12.10
N ARG A 93 24.00 -19.67 12.31
CA ARG A 93 24.43 -20.82 11.50
C ARG A 93 24.11 -22.10 12.28
N PRO A 94 23.02 -22.82 11.94
CA PRO A 94 22.72 -24.08 12.60
C PRO A 94 23.85 -25.08 12.37
N TYR A 95 24.15 -25.89 13.39
CA TYR A 95 25.14 -26.94 13.30
C TYR A 95 24.69 -28.00 12.29
N GLN A 96 25.36 -28.06 11.13
CA GLN A 96 25.11 -29.07 10.10
C GLN A 96 26.07 -30.24 10.30
N ILE A 97 25.52 -31.41 10.65
CA ILE A 97 26.28 -32.67 10.66
C ILE A 97 26.52 -33.07 9.21
N ARG A 98 27.73 -32.79 8.71
CA ARG A 98 28.19 -33.30 7.41
C ARG A 98 28.45 -34.80 7.56
N ARG A 99 27.47 -35.62 7.21
CA ARG A 99 27.67 -37.06 7.08
C ARG A 99 28.49 -37.30 5.81
N GLU A 100 29.77 -37.57 5.97
CA GLU A 100 30.56 -38.17 4.90
C GLU A 100 30.05 -39.59 4.72
N LEU A 101 29.32 -39.82 3.63
CA LEU A 101 28.95 -41.16 3.20
C LEU A 101 30.25 -41.90 2.86
N THR A 102 30.67 -42.79 3.76
CA THR A 102 31.63 -43.86 3.46
C THR A 102 31.07 -44.64 2.28
N LYS A 103 31.60 -44.38 1.08
CA LYS A 103 31.44 -45.28 -0.05
C LYS A 103 32.37 -46.45 0.20
N GLU A 104 31.77 -47.61 0.39
CA GLU A 104 32.43 -48.91 0.24
C GLU A 104 33.00 -49.07 -1.18
#